data_AF-A0A2P6FIX5-F1
#
_entry.id   AF-A0A2P6FIX5-F1
#
_cell.length_a   1.000
_cell.length_b   1.000
_cell.length_c   1.000
_cell.angle_alpha   90.00
_cell.angle_beta   90.00
_cell.angle_gamma   90.00
#
_symmetry.space_group_name_H-M   'P 1'
#
loop_
_entity.id
_entity.type
_entity.pdbx_description
1 polymer ?
#
loop_
_entity_poly.entity_id
_entity_poly.type
_entity_poly.pdbx_seq_one_letter_code
_entity_poly.pdbx_strand_id
1 'polypeptide(L)'
;MLSAFIKTLVVFFISLMFVVPAQPAAAAGRTYEGSADGPCIEWSNKRLKWPQTILGREKAKCRRRGTKPSKGTTTCRLKRSYINVGTKQRMCIYERAGTGLEDVTMSVDPSAGGACQRSYACDPLKN
;
A
#
# COMPACT_ATOMS: atom_id res chain seq x y z
N MET A 1 22.22 54.16 26.87
CA MET A 1 21.99 52.95 27.69
C MET A 1 20.94 52.01 27.10
N LEU A 2 19.82 52.51 26.55
CA LEU A 2 18.74 51.70 25.95
C LEU A 2 19.19 50.76 24.81
N SER A 3 20.09 51.22 23.92
CA SER A 3 20.61 50.44 22.78
C SER A 3 21.42 49.21 23.19
N ALA A 4 22.20 49.30 24.27
CA ALA A 4 23.00 48.17 24.76
C ALA A 4 22.09 47.08 25.35
N PHE A 5 21.05 47.49 26.09
CA PHE A 5 20.07 46.60 26.70
C PHE A 5 19.24 45.82 25.66
N ILE A 6 18.87 46.48 24.55
CA ILE A 6 18.15 45.83 23.44
C ILE A 6 19.06 44.80 22.75
N LYS A 7 20.35 45.10 22.57
CA LYS A 7 21.31 44.15 21.97
C LYS A 7 21.50 42.90 22.83
N THR A 8 21.62 43.04 24.15
CA THR A 8 21.70 41.88 25.04
C THR A 8 20.42 41.04 25.04
N LEU A 9 19.25 41.67 25.00
CA LEU A 9 17.96 40.96 24.88
C LEU A 9 17.84 40.19 23.56
N VAL A 10 18.27 40.79 22.45
CA VAL A 10 18.26 40.13 21.13
C VAL A 10 19.22 38.95 21.10
N VAL A 11 20.45 39.11 21.62
CA VAL A 11 21.42 38.00 21.69
C VAL A 11 20.92 36.88 22.61
N PHE A 12 20.28 37.22 23.73
CA PHE A 12 19.69 36.24 24.63
C PHE A 12 18.53 35.47 23.97
N PHE A 13 17.66 36.15 23.23
CA PHE A 13 16.57 35.51 22.48
C PHE A 13 17.09 34.59 21.36
N ILE A 14 18.12 35.04 20.63
CA ILE A 14 18.75 34.22 19.58
C ILE A 14 19.41 32.98 20.22
N SER A 15 20.13 33.15 21.33
CA SER A 15 20.72 32.04 22.10
C SER A 15 19.64 31.04 22.54
N LEU A 16 18.49 31.51 23.03
CA LEU A 16 17.41 30.64 23.51
C LEU A 16 16.80 29.79 22.38
N MET A 17 16.74 30.31 21.15
CA MET A 17 16.24 29.57 19.98
C MET A 17 17.16 28.40 19.58
N PHE A 18 18.46 28.47 19.87
CA PHE A 18 19.42 27.40 19.57
C PHE A 18 19.44 26.28 20.63
N VAL A 19 18.78 26.46 21.78
CA VAL A 19 18.75 25.46 22.87
C VAL A 19 17.54 24.53 22.76
N VAL A 20 16.61 24.75 21.82
CA VAL A 20 15.47 23.84 21.64
C VAL A 20 15.98 22.51 21.05
N PRO A 21 15.91 21.40 21.81
CA PRO A 21 16.33 20.11 21.28
C PRO A 21 15.40 19.74 20.12
N ALA A 22 15.99 19.45 18.96
CA ALA A 22 15.27 18.88 17.84
C ALA A 22 14.66 17.54 18.28
N GLN A 23 13.38 17.55 18.64
CA GLN A 23 12.68 16.31 18.95
C GLN A 23 12.68 15.45 17.68
N PRO A 24 13.11 14.18 17.75
CA PRO A 24 13.00 13.30 16.60
C PRO A 24 11.53 13.14 16.27
N ALA A 25 11.11 13.72 15.15
CA ALA A 25 9.80 13.48 14.57
C ALA A 25 9.77 12.05 14.04
N ALA A 26 9.54 11.10 14.93
CA ALA A 26 9.33 9.70 14.57
C ALA A 26 7.96 9.59 13.90
N ALA A 27 7.93 9.68 12.57
CA ALA A 27 6.79 9.25 11.78
C ALA A 27 6.71 7.72 11.88
N ALA A 28 6.14 7.22 12.99
CA ALA A 28 5.83 5.82 13.17
C ALA A 28 4.66 5.45 12.25
N GLY A 29 4.96 5.18 10.98
CA GLY A 29 4.00 4.54 10.09
C GLY A 29 3.59 3.20 10.70
N ARG A 30 2.29 2.98 10.90
CA ARG A 30 1.77 1.69 11.35
C ARG A 30 1.96 0.67 10.22
N THR A 31 2.92 -0.23 10.36
CA THR A 31 3.08 -1.37 9.45
C THR A 31 2.31 -2.55 10.01
N TYR A 32 1.28 -2.99 9.29
CA TYR A 32 0.52 -4.19 9.65
C TYR A 32 1.16 -5.40 8.95
N GLU A 33 1.77 -6.31 9.68
CA GLU A 33 2.26 -7.57 9.11
C GLU A 33 1.14 -8.61 9.01
N GLY A 34 0.93 -9.15 7.81
CA GLY A 34 0.02 -10.26 7.49
C GLY A 34 0.32 -11.56 8.22
N SER A 35 -0.71 -12.35 8.52
CA SER A 35 -0.56 -13.79 8.85
C SER A 35 -0.54 -14.64 7.61
N ALA A 36 -1.08 -14.14 6.49
CA ALA A 36 -1.03 -14.81 5.22
C ALA A 36 0.39 -14.74 4.65
N ASP A 37 0.86 -15.87 4.14
CA ASP A 37 2.07 -15.90 3.31
C ASP A 37 1.85 -15.02 2.07
N GLY A 38 2.88 -14.26 1.70
CA GLY A 38 2.88 -13.51 0.45
C GLY A 38 2.70 -14.43 -0.77
N PRO A 39 2.19 -13.89 -1.89
CA PRO A 39 2.05 -14.65 -3.13
C PRO A 39 3.42 -15.22 -3.54
N CYS A 40 3.41 -16.41 -4.17
CA CYS A 40 4.63 -17.00 -4.68
C CYS A 40 5.09 -16.24 -5.93
N ILE A 41 6.24 -15.57 -5.84
CA ILE A 41 6.84 -14.87 -6.99
C ILE A 41 7.62 -15.86 -7.85
N GLU A 42 8.22 -16.88 -7.22
CA GLU A 42 9.03 -17.86 -7.93
C GLU A 42 8.74 -19.28 -7.48
N TRP A 43 8.27 -20.09 -8.42
CA TRP A 43 8.01 -21.52 -8.23
C TRP A 43 9.28 -22.34 -8.46
N SER A 44 9.41 -23.43 -7.70
CA SER A 44 10.53 -24.37 -7.91
C SER A 44 10.36 -25.14 -9.22
N ASN A 45 11.29 -24.94 -10.16
CA ASN A 45 11.39 -25.73 -11.40
C ASN A 45 12.06 -27.10 -11.22
N LYS A 46 12.54 -27.43 -10.02
CA LYS A 46 13.10 -28.77 -9.75
C LYS A 46 11.99 -29.81 -9.89
N ARG A 47 12.12 -30.71 -10.87
CA ARG A 47 11.27 -31.89 -10.97
C ARG A 47 11.37 -32.65 -9.65
N LEU A 48 10.23 -32.94 -9.02
CA LEU A 48 10.19 -33.89 -7.92
C LEU A 48 10.61 -35.24 -8.51
N LYS A 49 11.85 -35.64 -8.18
CA LYS A 49 12.58 -36.88 -8.51
C LYS A 49 11.96 -37.79 -9.58
N TRP A 50 12.70 -38.06 -10.65
CA TRP A 50 12.34 -39.09 -11.63
C TRP A 50 12.37 -40.50 -10.97
N PRO A 51 11.42 -41.42 -11.24
CA PRO A 51 10.24 -41.28 -12.09
C PRO A 51 9.18 -40.40 -11.43
N GLN A 52 8.54 -39.54 -12.23
CA GLN A 52 7.50 -38.62 -11.79
C GLN A 52 6.34 -39.45 -11.21
N THR A 53 6.13 -39.41 -9.90
CA THR A 53 4.95 -39.99 -9.25
C THR A 53 3.71 -39.23 -9.67
N ILE A 54 3.22 -39.58 -10.87
CA ILE A 54 1.86 -39.53 -11.38
C ILE A 54 1.09 -38.25 -11.02
N LEU A 55 1.13 -37.28 -11.95
CA LEU A 55 0.02 -36.34 -12.20
C LEU A 55 -0.42 -35.44 -11.02
N GLY A 56 0.51 -34.65 -10.47
CA GLY A 56 0.11 -33.43 -9.75
C GLY A 56 -0.51 -33.62 -8.36
N ARG A 57 -0.28 -34.76 -7.70
CA ARG A 57 -0.73 -34.97 -6.32
C ARG A 57 0.05 -34.15 -5.29
N GLU A 58 1.33 -33.84 -5.56
CA GLU A 58 2.15 -33.02 -4.67
C GLU A 58 2.10 -31.54 -5.04
N LYS A 59 1.83 -30.68 -4.04
CA LYS A 59 1.77 -29.23 -4.22
C LYS A 59 3.13 -28.70 -4.67
N ALA A 60 3.13 -27.87 -5.72
CA ALA A 60 4.34 -27.19 -6.17
C ALA A 60 4.99 -26.42 -5.02
N LYS A 61 6.28 -26.59 -4.82
CA LYS A 61 7.02 -25.89 -3.76
C LYS A 61 7.35 -24.47 -4.23
N CYS A 62 6.93 -23.48 -3.46
CA CYS A 62 7.33 -22.10 -3.68
C CYS A 62 8.80 -21.90 -3.27
N ARG A 63 9.62 -21.33 -4.15
CA ARG A 63 11.03 -21.04 -3.88
C ARG A 63 11.21 -19.67 -3.23
N ARG A 64 10.51 -18.65 -3.76
CA ARG A 64 10.55 -17.28 -3.25
C ARG A 64 9.14 -16.73 -3.12
N ARG A 65 8.80 -16.29 -1.92
CA ARG A 65 7.54 -15.59 -1.62
C ARG A 65 7.77 -14.08 -1.66
N GLY A 66 6.73 -13.36 -2.06
CA GLY A 66 6.68 -11.90 -1.94
C GLY A 66 6.50 -11.45 -0.49
N THR A 67 6.48 -10.13 -0.30
CA THR A 67 6.19 -9.49 0.98
C THR A 67 4.84 -9.96 1.51
N LYS A 68 4.76 -10.19 2.83
CA LYS A 68 3.49 -10.55 3.47
C LYS A 68 2.52 -9.38 3.29
N PRO A 69 1.29 -9.62 2.81
CA PRO A 69 0.25 -8.59 2.73
C PRO A 69 -0.09 -8.09 4.14
N SER A 70 -0.73 -6.95 4.29
CA SER A 70 -1.16 -6.48 5.61
C SER A 70 -2.29 -7.33 6.20
N LYS A 71 -2.28 -7.53 7.52
CA LYS A 71 -3.42 -8.11 8.27
C LYS A 71 -4.58 -7.10 8.29
N GLY A 72 -5.64 -7.38 7.54
CA GLY A 72 -6.92 -6.64 7.63
C GLY A 72 -7.53 -6.24 6.29
N THR A 73 -8.76 -5.77 6.33
CA THR A 73 -9.40 -5.08 5.21
C THR A 73 -8.66 -3.77 4.94
N THR A 74 -8.17 -3.62 3.72
CA THR A 74 -7.49 -2.40 3.27
C THR A 74 -8.54 -1.45 2.69
N THR A 75 -8.32 -0.14 2.82
CA THR A 75 -9.18 0.84 2.14
C THR A 75 -8.71 1.05 0.71
N CYS A 76 -9.62 0.88 -0.25
CA CYS A 76 -9.39 1.18 -1.65
C CYS A 76 -10.04 2.54 -1.98
N ARG A 77 -9.28 3.45 -2.60
CA ARG A 77 -9.76 4.79 -2.97
C ARG A 77 -9.83 4.94 -4.48
N LEU A 78 -10.92 5.55 -4.98
CA LEU A 78 -11.10 5.77 -6.41
C LEU A 78 -10.01 6.72 -6.93
N LYS A 79 -9.23 6.24 -7.90
CA LYS A 79 -8.16 7.00 -8.57
C LYS A 79 -8.67 7.62 -9.86
N ARG A 80 -9.35 6.82 -10.70
CA ARG A 80 -9.95 7.28 -11.95
C ARG A 80 -11.13 6.40 -12.35
N SER A 81 -12.04 6.97 -13.13
CA SER A 81 -13.11 6.24 -13.80
C SER A 81 -13.14 6.62 -15.27
N TYR A 82 -13.44 5.65 -16.13
CA TYR A 82 -13.62 5.88 -17.55
C TYR A 82 -14.72 4.96 -18.09
N ILE A 83 -15.35 5.35 -19.19
CA ILE A 83 -16.31 4.49 -19.89
C ILE A 83 -15.56 3.76 -20.98
N ASN A 84 -15.59 2.43 -20.95
CA ASN A 84 -15.01 1.63 -22.00
C ASN A 84 -15.96 1.65 -23.21
N VAL A 85 -15.45 2.12 -24.36
CA VAL A 85 -16.23 2.28 -25.59
C VAL A 85 -16.72 0.94 -26.14
N GLY A 86 -15.98 -0.15 -25.90
CA GLY A 86 -16.31 -1.48 -26.39
C GLY A 86 -17.40 -2.17 -25.57
N THR A 87 -17.27 -2.17 -24.24
CA THR A 87 -18.24 -2.84 -23.36
C THR A 87 -19.37 -1.92 -22.90
N LYS A 88 -19.29 -0.61 -23.18
CA LYS A 88 -20.17 0.44 -22.64
C LYS A 88 -20.24 0.44 -21.10
N GLN A 89 -19.32 -0.25 -20.42
CA GLN A 89 -19.26 -0.32 -18.97
C GLN A 89 -18.38 0.80 -18.42
N ARG A 90 -18.74 1.28 -17.23
CA ARG A 90 -17.92 2.21 -16.47
C ARG A 90 -16.86 1.42 -15.71
N MET A 91 -15.61 1.64 -16.06
CA MET A 91 -14.46 1.06 -15.38
C MET A 91 -14.05 2.00 -14.25
N CYS A 92 -14.03 1.48 -13.04
CA CYS A 92 -13.60 2.20 -11.83
C CYS A 92 -12.27 1.62 -11.39
N ILE A 93 -11.22 2.44 -11.39
CA ILE A 93 -9.87 2.06 -10.98
C ILE A 93 -9.60 2.63 -9.60
N TYR A 94 -9.25 1.74 -8.67
CA TYR A 94 -8.99 2.06 -7.27
C TYR A 94 -7.54 1.79 -6.90
N GLU A 95 -6.97 2.71 -6.13
CA GLU A 95 -5.68 2.57 -5.49
C GLU A 95 -5.86 1.89 -4.12
N ARG A 96 -5.07 0.85 -3.85
CA ARG A 96 -5.06 0.14 -2.57
C ARG A 96 -4.17 0.88 -1.58
N ALA A 97 -4.62 1.02 -0.33
CA ALA A 97 -3.75 1.55 0.72
C ALA A 97 -2.60 0.56 1.05
N GLY A 98 -1.37 0.94 0.74
CA GLY A 98 -0.16 0.16 0.99
C GLY A 98 0.91 0.41 -0.07
N THR A 99 2.16 0.12 0.23
CA THR A 99 3.29 0.33 -0.69
C THR A 99 3.46 -0.85 -1.65
N GLY A 100 3.53 -0.57 -2.96
CA GLY A 100 3.84 -1.57 -3.99
C GLY A 100 2.69 -2.50 -4.37
N LEU A 101 1.44 -2.08 -4.15
CA LEU A 101 0.25 -2.84 -4.52
C LEU A 101 -0.29 -2.39 -5.88
N GLU A 102 -0.83 -3.34 -6.66
CA GLU A 102 -1.46 -3.06 -7.96
C GLU A 102 -2.86 -2.45 -7.82
N ASP A 103 -3.23 -1.61 -8.80
CA ASP A 103 -4.54 -0.95 -8.88
C ASP A 103 -5.67 -1.98 -9.11
N VAL A 104 -6.80 -1.81 -8.42
CA VAL A 104 -8.00 -2.68 -8.59
C VAL A 104 -8.91 -2.09 -9.63
N THR A 105 -9.33 -2.90 -10.60
CA THR A 105 -10.31 -2.49 -11.59
C THR A 105 -11.62 -3.22 -11.39
N MET A 106 -12.73 -2.49 -11.29
CA MET A 106 -14.07 -3.05 -11.30
C MET A 106 -14.90 -2.43 -12.41
N SER A 107 -15.74 -3.24 -13.04
CA SER A 107 -16.72 -2.80 -14.02
C SER A 107 -18.06 -2.57 -13.33
N VAL A 108 -18.66 -1.41 -13.55
CA VAL A 108 -20.02 -1.06 -13.12
C VAL A 108 -20.84 -0.77 -14.37
N ASP A 109 -22.05 -1.32 -14.44
CA ASP A 109 -22.98 -1.01 -15.54
C ASP A 109 -23.54 0.41 -15.34
N PRO A 110 -23.28 1.35 -16.25
CA PRO A 110 -23.82 2.71 -16.15
C PRO A 110 -25.34 2.74 -16.35
N SER A 111 -25.93 1.74 -17.02
CA SER A 111 -27.37 1.66 -17.30
C SER A 111 -28.18 1.38 -16.03
N ALA A 112 -27.58 0.75 -15.03
CA ALA A 112 -28.16 0.53 -13.71
C ALA A 112 -28.04 1.75 -12.77
N GLY A 113 -27.57 2.90 -13.27
CA GLY A 113 -27.37 4.12 -12.46
C GLY A 113 -26.17 4.03 -11.50
N GLY A 114 -25.32 3.01 -11.62
CA GLY A 114 -24.18 2.78 -10.75
C GLY A 114 -23.07 3.82 -10.94
N ALA A 115 -22.85 4.66 -9.93
CA ALA A 115 -21.63 5.46 -9.82
C ALA A 115 -20.51 4.65 -9.15
N CYS A 116 -19.26 4.93 -9.51
CA CYS A 116 -18.11 4.39 -8.77
C CYS A 116 -18.17 4.93 -7.33
N GLN A 117 -18.09 4.05 -6.34
CA GLN A 117 -17.95 4.48 -4.95
C GLN A 117 -16.62 5.22 -4.76
N ARG A 118 -16.57 6.23 -3.89
CA ARG A 118 -15.32 6.98 -3.64
C ARG A 118 -14.27 6.14 -2.92
N SER A 119 -14.71 5.28 -2.00
CA SER A 119 -13.86 4.39 -1.24
C SER A 119 -14.66 3.19 -0.74
N TYR A 120 -14.01 2.03 -0.67
CA TYR A 120 -14.61 0.83 -0.10
C TYR A 120 -13.54 -0.02 0.60
N ALA A 121 -13.98 -0.93 1.47
CA ALA A 121 -13.12 -1.93 2.09
C ALA A 121 -12.81 -3.05 1.08
N CYS A 122 -11.54 -3.20 0.72
CA CYS A 122 -11.06 -4.17 -0.24
C CYS A 122 -10.07 -5.15 0.41
N ASP A 123 -10.07 -6.39 -0.10
CA ASP A 123 -9.12 -7.40 0.35
C ASP A 123 -7.73 -7.11 -0.26
N PRO A 124 -6.65 -7.05 0.55
CA PRO A 124 -5.30 -6.75 0.06
C PRO A 124 -4.71 -7.81 -0.87
N LEU A 125 -5.31 -9.00 -0.94
CA LEU A 125 -4.79 -10.19 -1.65
C LEU A 125 -5.58 -10.57 -2.90
N LYS A 126 -6.77 -10.00 -3.11
CA LYS A 126 -7.68 -10.42 -4.17
C LYS A 126 -7.41 -9.59 -5.42
N ASN A 127 -6.83 -10.22 -6.45
CA ASN A 127 -6.74 -9.66 -7.80
C ASN A 127 -8.10 -9.74 -8.50
#